data_AF-A0AAE6BIG7-F1
#
_entry.id   AF-A0AAE6BIG7-F1
#
_cell.length_a   1.000
_cell.length_b   1.000
_cell.length_c   1.000
_cell.angle_alpha   90.00
_cell.angle_beta   90.00
_cell.angle_gamma   90.00
#
_symmetry.space_group_name_H-M   'P 1'
#
loop_
_entity.id
_entity.type
_entity.pdbx_description
1 polymer ?
#
loop_
_entity_poly.entity_id
_entity_poly.type
_entity_poly.pdbx_seq_one_letter_code
_entity_poly.pdbx_strand_id
1 'polypeptide(L)' 'MQVLVRDNNVDQALRILKKKLQREGVFREMRLREAFEKPSIRKAREKAEAIGRQRKLVRKQMQREGLLPSKPRKGK' A
#
# COMPACT_ATOMS: atom_id res chain seq x y z
N MET A 1 -16.63 -0.16 3.32
CA MET A 1 -15.63 -0.54 4.35
C MET A 1 -16.23 -0.31 5.74
N GLN A 2 -16.29 -1.34 6.59
CA GLN A 2 -16.88 -1.23 7.95
C GLN A 2 -15.84 -1.61 9.02
N VAL A 3 -15.87 -0.92 10.16
CA VAL A 3 -15.04 -1.22 11.34
C VAL A 3 -15.97 -1.30 12.55
N LEU A 4 -15.95 -2.43 13.23
CA LEU A 4 -16.67 -2.62 14.49
C LEU A 4 -15.82 -2.04 15.62
N VAL A 5 -16.42 -1.16 16.42
CA VAL A 5 -15.82 -0.63 17.65
C VAL A 5 -16.11 -1.64 18.76
N ARG A 6 -15.08 -2.07 19.47
CA ARG A 6 -15.21 -2.92 20.67
C ARG A 6 -14.79 -2.09 21.89
N ASP A 7 -15.46 -2.32 23.01
CA ASP A 7 -15.11 -1.78 24.32
C ASP A 7 -14.99 -0.24 24.37
N ASN A 8 -15.85 0.47 23.63
CA ASN A 8 -15.82 1.94 23.47
C ASN A 8 -14.47 2.52 23.01
N ASN A 9 -13.57 1.71 22.46
CA ASN A 9 -12.26 2.18 22.02
C ASN A 9 -12.30 2.78 20.61
N VAL A 10 -12.76 4.02 20.52
CA VAL A 10 -12.96 4.75 19.26
C VAL A 10 -11.63 5.08 18.57
N ASP A 11 -10.60 5.50 19.31
CA ASP A 11 -9.30 5.86 18.75
C ASP A 11 -8.62 4.69 18.03
N GLN A 12 -8.68 3.50 18.63
CA GLN A 12 -8.13 2.31 18.01
C GLN A 12 -8.90 1.93 16.75
N ALA A 13 -10.23 2.05 16.76
CA ALA A 13 -11.07 1.82 15.59
C ALA A 13 -10.75 2.79 14.45
N LEU A 14 -10.57 4.08 14.74
CA LEU A 14 -10.15 5.09 13.75
C LEU A 14 -8.77 4.78 13.18
N ARG A 15 -7.83 4.32 14.00
CA ARG A 15 -6.50 3.91 13.53
C ARG A 15 -6.57 2.68 12.62
N ILE A 16 -7.44 1.71 12.93
CA ILE A 16 -7.67 0.53 12.09
C ILE A 16 -8.31 0.92 10.77
N LEU A 17 -9.32 1.80 10.81
CA LEU A 17 -9.99 2.34 9.63
C LEU A 17 -8.98 3.04 8.72
N LYS A 18 -8.17 3.96 9.25
CA LYS A 18 -7.11 4.64 8.48
C LYS A 18 -6.15 3.65 7.83
N LYS A 19 -5.71 2.62 8.57
CA LYS A 19 -4.81 1.58 8.02
C LYS A 19 -5.49 0.76 6.91
N LYS A 20 -6.78 0.45 7.04
CA LYS A 20 -7.54 -0.25 5.99
C LYS A 20 -7.68 0.62 4.72
N LEU A 21 -8.02 1.91 4.85
CA LEU A 21 -8.11 2.84 3.72
C LEU A 21 -6.76 2.99 2.98
N GLN A 22 -5.67 3.03 3.74
CA GLN A 22 -4.32 3.08 3.16
C GLN A 22 -3.94 1.79 2.42
N ARG A 23 -4.40 0.62 2.90
CA ARG A 23 -4.16 -0.67 2.21
C ARG A 23 -4.99 -0.80 0.94
N GLU A 24 -6.25 -0.37 0.99
CA GLU A 24 -7.14 -0.34 -0.17
C GLU A 24 -6.68 0.69 -1.21
N GLY A 25 -5.83 1.65 -0.83
CA GLY A 25 -5.25 2.61 -1.75
C GLY A 25 -6.21 3.75 -2.12
N VAL A 26 -7.33 3.89 -1.41
CA VAL A 26 -8.38 4.90 -1.67
C VAL A 26 -7.79 6.31 -1.74
N PHE A 27 -6.88 6.66 -0.83
CA PHE A 27 -6.20 7.97 -0.86
C PHE A 27 -5.34 8.19 -2.11
N ARG A 28 -4.75 7.12 -2.64
CA ARG A 28 -3.97 7.18 -3.88
C ARG A 28 -4.91 7.37 -5.05
N GLU A 29 -6.03 6.64 -5.10
CA GLU A 29 -7.02 6.79 -6.16
C GLU A 29 -7.66 8.17 -6.17
N MET A 30 -7.99 8.72 -5.00
CA MET A 30 -8.51 10.10 -4.89
C MET A 30 -7.53 11.10 -5.50
N ARG A 31 -6.25 11.04 -5.13
CA ARG A 31 -5.22 11.93 -5.69
C ARG A 31 -5.03 11.75 -7.19
N LEU A 32 -5.15 10.52 -7.70
CA LEU A 32 -5.04 10.24 -9.12
C LEU A 32 -6.25 10.73 -9.94
N ARG A 33 -7.40 10.98 -9.29
CA ARG A 33 -8.63 11.45 -9.93
C ARG A 33 -8.86 12.95 -9.79
N GLU A 34 -8.02 13.67 -9.05
CA GLU A 34 -8.11 15.14 -8.88
C GLU A 34 -7.97 15.90 -10.20
N ALA A 35 -7.21 15.35 -11.16
CA ALA A 35 -6.99 15.96 -12.47
C ALA A 35 -7.13 14.96 -13.61
N PHE A 36 -7.51 15.45 -14.79
CA PHE A 36 -7.54 14.65 -16.00
C PHE A 36 -6.12 14.25 -16.42
N GLU A 37 -5.87 12.96 -16.52
CA GLU A 37 -4.61 12.41 -17.01
C GLU A 37 -4.80 11.81 -18.41
N LYS A 38 -3.97 12.24 -19.36
CA LYS A 38 -3.99 11.69 -20.72
C LYS A 38 -3.79 10.17 -20.66
N PRO A 39 -4.55 9.37 -21.44
CA PRO A 39 -4.49 7.90 -21.37
C PRO A 39 -3.09 7.32 -21.64
N SER A 40 -2.26 7.99 -22.44
CA SER A 40 -0.87 7.59 -22.67
C SER A 40 -0.02 7.67 -21.40
N ILE A 41 -0.20 8.72 -20.59
CA ILE A 41 0.54 8.93 -19.34
C ILE A 41 0.07 7.90 -18.30
N ARG A 42 -1.24 7.67 -18.22
CA ARG A 42 -1.83 6.63 -17.36
C ARG A 42 -1.23 5.25 -17.65
N LYS A 43 -1.15 4.85 -18.92
CA LYS A 43 -0.54 3.58 -19.36
C LYS A 43 0.94 3.47 -18.98
N ALA A 44 1.71 4.56 -19.13
CA ALA A 44 3.11 4.58 -18.77
C ALA A 44 3.31 4.38 -17.26
N ARG A 45 2.51 5.07 -16.44
CA ARG A 45 2.53 4.94 -14.98
C ARG A 45 2.15 3.51 -14.54
N GLU A 46 1.07 2.95 -15.07
CA GLU A 46 0.63 1.59 -14.75
C GLU A 46 1.72 0.56 -15.03
N LYS A 47 2.41 0.68 -16.18
CA LYS A 47 3.56 -0.17 -16.53
C LYS A 47 4.72 -0.02 -15.53
N ALA A 48 5.10 1.21 -15.20
CA ALA A 48 6.16 1.47 -14.23
C ALA A 48 5.82 0.90 -12.83
N GLU A 49 4.57 1.05 -12.40
CA GLU A 49 4.07 0.49 -11.13
C GLU A 49 4.05 -1.04 -11.12
N ALA A 50 3.70 -1.68 -12.23
CA ALA A 50 3.74 -3.13 -12.37
C ALA A 50 5.17 -3.67 -12.28
N ILE A 51 6.13 -3.02 -12.95
CA ILE A 51 7.55 -3.35 -12.86
C ILE A 51 8.04 -3.19 -11.40
N GLY A 52 7.68 -2.09 -10.74
CA GLY A 52 8.01 -1.86 -9.34
C GLY A 52 7.43 -2.92 -8.41
N ARG A 53 6.18 -3.35 -8.64
CA ARG A 53 5.53 -4.45 -7.92
C ARG A 53 6.27 -5.76 -8.11
N GLN A 54 6.62 -6.12 -9.35
CA GLN A 54 7.34 -7.35 -9.65
C GLN A 54 8.71 -7.39 -8.96
N ARG A 55 9.48 -6.30 -9.05
CA ARG A 55 10.77 -6.19 -8.36
C ARG A 55 10.64 -6.35 -6.85
N LYS A 56 9.57 -5.80 -6.25
CA LYS A 56 9.28 -5.95 -4.83
C LYS A 56 8.93 -7.39 -4.45
N LEU A 57 8.19 -8.11 -5.29
CA LEU A 57 7.85 -9.52 -5.07
C LEU A 57 9.10 -10.40 -5.12
N VAL A 58 9.92 -10.25 -6.16
CA VAL A 58 11.19 -10.97 -6.30
C VAL A 58 12.11 -10.72 -5.11
N ARG A 59 12.25 -9.45 -4.69
CA ARG A 59 13.03 -9.11 -3.49
C ARG A 59 12.51 -9.80 -2.22
N LYS A 60 11.20 -9.90 -2.05
CA LYS A 60 10.59 -10.59 -0.91
C LYS A 60 10.81 -12.11 -0.97
N GLN A 61 10.79 -12.71 -2.16
CA GLN A 61 11.11 -14.13 -2.36
C GLN A 61 12.57 -14.41 -1.98
N MET A 62 13.51 -13.63 -2.51
CA MET A 62 14.94 -13.76 -2.19
C MET A 62 15.24 -13.55 -0.70
N GLN A 63 14.51 -12.66 -0.02
CA GLN A 63 14.61 -12.51 1.44
C GLN A 63 14.08 -13.72 2.21
N ARG A 64 13.04 -14.39 1.68
CA ARG A 64 12.48 -15.61 2.27
C ARG A 64 13.40 -16.80 2.08
N GLU A 65 14.06 -16.88 0.93
CA GLU A 65 15.03 -17.92 0.58
C GLU A 65 16.43 -17.67 1.20
N GLY A 66 16.60 -16.56 1.94
CA GLY A 66 17.84 -16.27 2.68
C GLY A 66 18.97 -15.68 1.85
N LEU A 67 18.77 -15.47 0.54
CA LEU A 67 19.79 -14.86 -0.34
C LEU A 67 20.00 -13.37 -0.11
N LEU A 68 19.07 -12.69 0.56
CA LEU A 68 19.18 -11.25 0.86
C LEU A 68 18.89 -10.96 2.33
N PRO A 69 19.70 -10.09 2.99
CA PRO A 69 19.41 -9.68 4.36
C PRO A 69 18.08 -8.90 4.40
N SER A 70 17.21 -9.31 5.33
CA SER A 70 16.01 -8.52 5.65
C SER A 70 16.42 -7.28 6.45
N LYS A 71 15.80 -6.13 6.17
CA LYS A 71 16.07 -4.92 6.99
C LYS A 71 15.61 -5.20 8.43
N PRO A 72 16.42 -4.86 9.44
CA PRO A 72 16.02 -5.02 10.84
C PRO A 72 14.72 -4.24 11.09
N ARG A 73 13.81 -4.84 11.87
CA ARG A 73 12.60 -4.14 12.30
C ARG A 73 13.04 -2.92 13.10
N LYS A 74 12.70 -1.70 12.64
CA LYS A 74 12.85 -0.50 13.46
C LYS A 74 12.04 -0.72 14.73
N GLY A 75 12.72 -0.68 15.88
CA GLY A 75 12.11 -0.73 17.20
C GLY A 75 11.08 0.39 17.37
N LYS A 76 10.12 0.17 18.26
CA LYS A 76 9.05 1.11 18.59
C LYS A 76 9.61 2.48 18.97
#